data_AF-A0A7X0DMK5-F1
#
_entry.id   AF-A0A7X0DMK5-F1
#
_cell.length_a   1.000
_cell.length_b   1.000
_cell.length_c   1.000
_cell.angle_alpha   90.00
_cell.angle_beta   90.00
_cell.angle_gamma   90.00
#
_symmetry.space_group_name_H-M   'P 1'
#
loop_
_entity.id
_entity.type
_entity.pdbx_description
1 polymer ?
#
loop_
_entity_poly.entity_id
_entity_poly.type
_entity_poly.pdbx_seq_one_letter_code
_entity_poly.pdbx_strand_id
1 'polypeptide(L)'
;MSRLVLILRHQQLKELYQRWLKLCEGEHLPMAQDLEPVELRPWLDNLVVLDVSVDGDDFVYAYYGRTFASAFHADTVGKSVAALPKEQADILKQEYDRVVRERIPVARLYEADFDGEVQKWERLVLPLFDDRGEVVKLLVSAYRLTGQQP
;
A
#
# COMPACT_ATOMS: atom_id res chain seq x y z
N MET A 1 -18.13 14.54 4.20
CA MET A 1 -18.01 13.16 3.66
C MET A 1 -17.74 12.21 4.82
N SER A 2 -18.52 11.13 4.96
CA SER A 2 -18.32 10.14 6.03
C SER A 2 -16.97 9.46 5.84
N ARG A 3 -16.01 9.79 6.71
CA ARG A 3 -14.66 9.19 6.71
C ARG A 3 -14.83 7.72 7.09
N LEU A 4 -14.58 6.80 6.16
CA LEU A 4 -14.56 5.36 6.47
C LEU A 4 -13.53 5.12 7.57
N VAL A 5 -13.99 4.61 8.71
CA VAL A 5 -13.10 4.19 9.78
C VAL A 5 -12.51 2.85 9.38
N LEU A 6 -11.27 2.86 8.91
CA LEU A 6 -10.50 1.63 8.71
C LEU A 6 -10.14 1.05 10.06
N ILE A 7 -10.60 -0.18 10.30
CA ILE A 7 -10.24 -0.95 11.48
C ILE A 7 -8.92 -1.65 11.19
N LEU A 8 -7.83 -1.04 11.63
CA LEU A 8 -6.48 -1.59 11.54
C LEU A 8 -6.09 -2.23 12.86
N ARG A 9 -5.44 -3.38 12.81
CA ARG A 9 -4.98 -4.14 13.98
C ARG A 9 -3.53 -3.81 14.32
N HIS A 10 -2.68 -3.74 13.31
CA HIS A 10 -1.25 -3.54 13.46
C HIS A 10 -0.91 -2.07 13.75
N GLN A 11 -0.09 -1.83 14.77
CA GLN A 11 0.23 -0.47 15.23
C GLN A 11 0.93 0.38 14.15
N GLN A 12 1.87 -0.21 13.40
CA GLN A 12 2.56 0.51 12.32
C GLN A 12 1.59 0.95 11.20
N LEU A 13 0.57 0.14 10.89
CA LEU A 13 -0.42 0.51 9.87
C LEU A 13 -1.35 1.62 10.37
N LYS A 14 -1.71 1.61 11.66
CA LYS A 14 -2.46 2.71 12.29
C LYS A 14 -1.71 4.03 12.18
N GLU A 15 -0.41 4.02 12.50
CA GLU A 15 0.43 5.22 12.47
C GLU A 15 0.62 5.74 11.04
N LEU A 16 0.83 4.83 10.06
CA LEU A 16 0.91 5.20 8.65
C LEU A 16 -0.40 5.81 8.16
N TYR A 17 -1.53 5.20 8.50
CA TYR A 17 -2.85 5.73 8.16
C TYR A 17 -3.08 7.11 8.80
N GLN A 18 -2.70 7.30 10.06
CA GLN A 18 -2.77 8.61 10.72
C GLN A 18 -1.90 9.66 10.02
N ARG A 19 -0.69 9.31 9.57
CA ARG A 19 0.16 10.23 8.79
C ARG A 19 -0.50 10.61 7.47
N TRP A 20 -1.12 9.67 6.77
CA TRP A 20 -1.88 9.93 5.56
C TRP A 20 -3.10 10.81 5.83
N LEU A 21 -3.85 10.56 6.92
CA LEU A 21 -5.01 11.37 7.29
C LEU A 21 -4.68 12.83 7.58
N LYS A 22 -3.46 13.13 8.04
CA LYS A 22 -2.96 14.49 8.24
C LYS A 22 -2.75 15.24 6.92
N LEU A 23 -2.43 14.53 5.83
CA LEU A 23 -2.37 15.14 4.50
C LEU A 23 -3.77 15.52 3.97
N CYS A 24 -4.81 14.86 4.47
CA CYS A 24 -6.19 15.11 4.03
C CYS A 24 -6.90 16.24 4.83
N GLU A 25 -6.16 17.01 5.64
CA GLU A 25 -6.76 18.09 6.42
C GLU A 25 -7.15 19.27 5.51
N GLY A 26 -8.28 19.92 5.81
CA GLY A 26 -8.70 21.14 5.09
C GLY A 26 -9.20 20.94 3.66
N GLU A 27 -9.90 19.83 3.36
CA GLU A 27 -10.36 19.44 2.00
C GLU A 27 -9.22 19.17 1.00
N HIS A 28 -7.98 19.12 1.48
CA HIS A 28 -6.82 18.80 0.66
C HIS A 28 -6.78 17.30 0.32
N LEU A 29 -6.42 16.98 -0.91
CA LEU A 29 -6.13 15.60 -1.30
C LEU A 29 -4.67 15.29 -0.96
N PRO A 30 -4.34 14.09 -0.47
CA PRO A 30 -2.97 13.72 -0.13
C PRO A 30 -2.15 13.58 -1.41
N MET A 31 -1.41 14.63 -1.79
CA MET A 31 -0.62 14.58 -3.01
C MET A 31 0.68 13.81 -2.78
N ALA A 32 1.17 13.15 -3.82
CA ALA A 32 2.44 12.43 -3.74
C ALA A 32 3.63 13.34 -3.38
N GLN A 33 3.56 14.61 -3.81
CA GLN A 33 4.59 15.62 -3.54
C GLN A 33 4.55 16.17 -2.10
N ASP A 34 3.45 15.98 -1.38
CA ASP A 34 3.29 16.44 0.01
C ASP A 34 3.91 15.47 1.03
N LEU A 35 4.46 14.36 0.54
CA LEU A 35 5.00 13.28 1.34
C LEU A 35 6.52 13.24 1.20
N GLU A 36 7.21 13.74 2.22
CA GLU A 36 8.67 13.73 2.20
C GLU A 36 9.20 12.33 2.56
N PRO A 37 10.18 11.78 1.81
CA PRO A 37 10.73 10.44 2.11
C PRO A 37 11.26 10.27 3.54
N VAL A 38 11.72 11.35 4.17
CA VAL A 38 12.17 11.35 5.57
C VAL A 38 11.04 10.98 6.55
N GLU A 39 9.81 11.35 6.23
CA GLU A 39 8.64 11.08 7.08
C GLU A 39 8.23 9.61 7.00
N LEU A 40 8.55 8.95 5.89
CA LEU A 40 8.24 7.53 5.66
C LEU A 40 9.23 6.57 6.31
N ARG A 41 10.35 7.09 6.86
CA ARG A 41 11.42 6.30 7.49
C ARG A 41 10.94 5.19 8.42
N PRO A 42 9.93 5.37 9.29
CA PRO A 42 9.45 4.30 10.16
C PRO A 42 8.93 3.06 9.42
N TRP A 43 8.42 3.24 8.19
CA TRP A 43 7.79 2.17 7.40
C TRP A 43 8.64 1.67 6.24
N LEU A 44 9.75 2.33 5.90
CA LEU A 44 10.52 2.09 4.65
C LEU A 44 10.80 0.61 4.37
N ASP A 45 11.13 -0.19 5.39
CA ASP A 45 11.44 -1.60 5.19
C ASP A 45 10.21 -2.43 4.79
N ASN A 46 9.00 -2.03 5.21
CA ASN A 46 7.72 -2.68 4.96
C ASN A 46 6.79 -1.81 4.10
N LEU A 47 7.38 -1.02 3.20
CA LEU A 47 6.66 -0.10 2.33
C LEU A 47 6.91 -0.46 0.85
N VAL A 48 5.89 -0.28 0.03
CA VAL A 48 5.97 -0.35 -1.43
C VAL A 48 5.27 0.89 -1.97
N VAL A 49 5.88 1.55 -2.95
CA VAL A 49 5.24 2.63 -3.70
C VAL A 49 5.04 2.14 -5.12
N LEU A 50 3.83 2.28 -5.66
CA LEU A 50 3.52 2.00 -7.05
C LEU A 50 3.15 3.28 -7.79
N ASP A 51 3.66 3.42 -9.00
CA ASP A 51 3.14 4.35 -9.99
C ASP A 51 1.92 3.73 -10.67
N VAL A 52 0.85 4.52 -10.76
CA VAL A 52 -0.34 4.18 -11.54
C VAL A 52 -0.11 4.66 -12.97
N SER A 53 -0.31 3.78 -13.96
CA SER A 53 -0.19 4.16 -15.37
C SER A 53 -1.23 5.21 -15.75
N VAL A 54 -0.99 5.96 -16.84
CA VAL A 54 -1.89 7.04 -17.29
C VAL A 54 -3.29 6.53 -17.65
N ASP A 55 -3.39 5.30 -18.13
CA ASP A 55 -4.67 4.61 -18.40
C ASP A 55 -5.27 3.93 -17.16
N GLY A 56 -4.54 3.86 -16.04
CA GLY A 56 -4.96 3.21 -14.80
C GLY A 56 -4.99 1.68 -14.86
N ASP A 57 -4.50 1.08 -15.93
CA ASP A 57 -4.56 -0.37 -16.17
C ASP A 57 -3.33 -1.14 -15.69
N ASP A 58 -2.24 -0.45 -15.37
CA ASP A 58 -1.00 -1.03 -14.88
C ASP A 58 -0.45 -0.30 -13.64
N PHE A 59 0.34 -1.03 -12.87
CA PHE A 59 0.97 -0.57 -11.64
C PHE A 59 2.44 -0.95 -11.65
N VAL A 60 3.32 0.05 -11.60
CA VAL A 60 4.77 -0.14 -11.68
C VAL A 60 5.41 0.14 -10.32
N TYR A 61 6.27 -0.77 -9.84
CA TYR A 61 6.96 -0.55 -8.57
C TYR A 61 7.95 0.61 -8.65
N ALA A 62 7.66 1.71 -7.95
CA ALA A 62 8.54 2.87 -7.84
C ALA A 62 9.50 2.76 -6.65
N TYR A 63 9.06 2.12 -5.57
CA TYR A 63 9.88 1.83 -4.39
C TYR A 63 9.50 0.47 -3.81
N TYR A 64 10.49 -0.25 -3.31
CA TYR A 64 10.30 -1.57 -2.71
C TYR A 64 11.12 -1.71 -1.44
N GLY A 65 10.43 -1.87 -0.32
CA GLY A 65 11.04 -1.97 1.01
C GLY A 65 11.86 -3.24 1.20
N ARG A 66 12.89 -3.16 2.05
CA ARG A 66 13.88 -4.22 2.26
C ARG A 66 13.29 -5.53 2.77
N THR A 67 12.25 -5.49 3.61
CA THR A 67 11.57 -6.70 4.10
C THR A 67 10.95 -7.46 2.95
N PHE A 68 10.28 -6.75 2.03
CA PHE A 68 9.69 -7.38 0.85
C PHE A 68 10.76 -7.83 -0.14
N ALA A 69 11.82 -7.04 -0.36
CA ALA A 69 12.91 -7.40 -1.25
C ALA A 69 13.58 -8.73 -0.83
N SER A 70 13.77 -8.92 0.48
CA SER A 70 14.33 -10.15 1.05
C SER A 70 13.39 -11.34 0.89
N ALA A 71 12.07 -11.14 0.98
CA ALA A 71 11.08 -12.20 0.84
C ALA A 71 10.89 -12.64 -0.62
N PHE A 72 10.94 -11.71 -1.58
CA PHE A 72 10.59 -11.97 -2.98
C PHE A 72 11.79 -12.06 -3.95
N HIS A 73 13.03 -11.98 -3.46
CA HIS A 73 14.28 -12.27 -4.19
C HIS A 73 14.42 -11.63 -5.58
N ALA A 74 13.82 -10.46 -5.81
CA ALA A 74 13.81 -9.84 -7.13
C ALA A 74 14.00 -8.33 -7.01
N ASP A 75 14.88 -7.79 -7.86
CA ASP A 75 14.94 -6.37 -8.17
C ASP A 75 13.63 -5.99 -8.88
N THR A 76 12.61 -5.64 -8.09
CA THR A 76 11.23 -5.42 -8.54
C THR A 76 10.97 -3.99 -8.98
N VAL A 77 11.85 -3.04 -8.64
CA VAL A 77 11.69 -1.64 -9.02
C VAL A 77 11.70 -1.50 -10.54
N GLY A 78 10.76 -0.73 -11.08
CA GLY A 78 10.53 -0.56 -12.52
C GLY A 78 9.77 -1.70 -13.19
N LYS A 79 9.41 -2.77 -12.46
CA LYS A 79 8.59 -3.87 -13.01
C LYS A 79 7.11 -3.61 -12.77
N SER A 80 6.30 -4.06 -13.72
CA SER A 80 4.84 -4.07 -13.62
C SER A 80 4.37 -5.18 -12.67
N VAL A 81 3.27 -4.91 -11.95
CA VAL A 81 2.53 -5.92 -11.17
C VAL A 81 2.01 -7.04 -12.06
N ALA A 82 1.71 -6.77 -13.33
CA ALA A 82 1.31 -7.78 -14.31
C ALA A 82 2.43 -8.77 -14.66
N ALA A 83 3.69 -8.47 -14.30
CA ALA A 83 4.81 -9.40 -14.47
C ALA A 83 4.90 -10.47 -13.36
N LEU A 84 4.07 -10.37 -12.31
CA LEU A 84 3.96 -11.40 -11.27
C LEU A 84 3.25 -12.66 -11.80
N PRO A 85 3.34 -13.81 -11.08
CA PRO A 85 2.48 -14.96 -11.36
C PRO A 85 1.00 -14.54 -11.42
N LYS A 86 0.28 -15.06 -12.42
CA LYS A 86 -1.07 -14.59 -12.79
C LYS A 86 -2.03 -14.46 -11.60
N GLU A 87 -2.10 -15.47 -10.75
CA GLU A 87 -3.00 -15.46 -9.59
C GLU A 87 -2.65 -14.34 -8.59
N GLN A 88 -1.36 -14.10 -8.36
CA GLN A 88 -0.89 -13.01 -7.50
C GLN A 88 -1.17 -11.63 -8.13
N ALA A 89 -0.92 -11.50 -9.45
CA ALA A 89 -1.19 -10.28 -10.19
C ALA A 89 -2.68 -9.92 -10.17
N ASP A 90 -3.58 -10.89 -10.41
CA ASP A 90 -5.02 -10.68 -10.45
C ASP A 90 -5.56 -10.21 -9.08
N ILE A 91 -5.07 -10.79 -7.98
CA ILE A 91 -5.43 -10.37 -6.61
C ILE A 91 -4.98 -8.94 -6.32
N LEU A 92 -3.73 -8.60 -6.65
CA LEU A 92 -3.20 -7.26 -6.42
C LEU A 92 -3.89 -6.22 -7.30
N LYS A 93 -4.11 -6.54 -8.59
CA LYS A 93 -4.80 -5.67 -9.52
C LYS A 93 -6.21 -5.35 -9.04
N GLN A 94 -6.99 -6.34 -8.60
CA GLN A 94 -8.34 -6.10 -8.08
C GLN A 94 -8.35 -5.16 -6.86
N GLU A 95 -7.36 -5.30 -5.97
CA GLU A 95 -7.20 -4.42 -4.80
C GLU A 95 -6.84 -2.99 -5.21
N TYR A 96 -5.88 -2.84 -6.12
CA TYR A 96 -5.41 -1.53 -6.58
C TYR A 96 -6.45 -0.80 -7.43
N ASP A 97 -7.11 -1.50 -8.37
CA ASP A 97 -8.21 -0.97 -9.18
C ASP A 97 -9.33 -0.43 -8.28
N ARG A 98 -9.60 -1.10 -7.16
CA ARG A 98 -10.60 -0.63 -6.19
C ARG A 98 -10.19 0.70 -5.56
N VAL A 99 -8.93 0.84 -5.13
CA VAL A 99 -8.41 2.08 -4.53
C VAL A 99 -8.41 3.23 -5.53
N VAL A 100 -8.00 2.97 -6.77
CA VAL A 100 -8.02 3.97 -7.85
C VAL A 100 -9.46 4.41 -8.16
N ARG A 101 -10.39 3.46 -8.34
CA ARG A 101 -11.78 3.75 -8.68
C ARG A 101 -12.55 4.42 -7.55
N GLU A 102 -12.42 3.92 -6.32
CA GLU A 102 -13.19 4.41 -5.17
C GLU A 102 -12.52 5.62 -4.50
N ARG A 103 -11.24 5.89 -4.82
CA ARG A 103 -10.43 7.01 -4.31
C ARG A 103 -10.39 7.05 -2.78
N ILE A 104 -10.46 5.88 -2.16
CA ILE A 104 -10.43 5.68 -0.71
C ILE A 104 -9.38 4.63 -0.34
N PRO A 105 -8.78 4.74 0.85
CA PRO A 105 -7.92 3.70 1.38
C PRO A 105 -8.62 2.35 1.55
N VAL A 106 -7.87 1.27 1.34
CA VAL A 106 -8.34 -0.11 1.53
C VAL A 106 -7.38 -0.83 2.47
N ALA A 107 -7.92 -1.62 3.39
CA ALA A 107 -7.14 -2.57 4.18
C ALA A 107 -7.73 -3.97 4.09
N ARG A 108 -6.86 -4.97 4.20
CA ARG A 108 -7.20 -6.38 4.10
C ARG A 108 -6.40 -7.20 5.11
N LEU A 109 -7.09 -8.20 5.67
CA LEU A 109 -6.45 -9.33 6.34
C LEU A 109 -6.35 -10.50 5.38
N TYR A 110 -5.21 -11.16 5.35
CA TYR A 110 -5.01 -12.37 4.56
C TYR A 110 -4.09 -13.34 5.28
N GLU A 111 -4.22 -14.62 4.92
CA GLU A 111 -3.27 -15.66 5.32
C GLU A 111 -2.39 -15.99 4.13
N ALA A 112 -1.11 -16.22 4.39
CA ALA A 112 -0.14 -16.66 3.40
C ALA A 112 0.79 -17.70 4.03
N ASP A 113 1.10 -18.74 3.27
CA ASP A 113 2.05 -19.77 3.66
C ASP A 113 3.47 -19.28 3.32
N PHE A 114 4.33 -19.27 4.33
CA PHE A 114 5.76 -19.00 4.18
C PHE A 114 6.52 -20.20 4.75
N ASP A 115 7.13 -20.99 3.87
CA ASP A 115 7.91 -22.19 4.21
C ASP A 115 7.17 -23.21 5.10
N GLY A 116 5.87 -23.40 4.86
CA GLY A 116 5.01 -24.33 5.61
C GLY A 116 4.41 -23.74 6.89
N GLU A 117 4.65 -22.46 7.18
CA GLU A 117 3.98 -21.75 8.26
C GLU A 117 2.88 -20.83 7.69
N VAL A 118 1.61 -21.12 8.03
CA VAL A 118 0.50 -20.22 7.71
C VAL A 118 0.55 -19.01 8.63
N GLN A 119 0.79 -17.83 8.05
CA GLN A 119 0.92 -16.57 8.75
C GLN A 119 -0.24 -15.64 8.40
N LYS A 120 -0.77 -14.92 9.40
CA LYS A 120 -1.75 -13.85 9.19
C LYS A 120 -1.04 -12.53 8.95
N TRP A 121 -1.50 -11.79 7.95
CA TRP A 121 -0.97 -10.49 7.57
C TRP A 121 -2.09 -9.46 7.48
N GLU A 122 -1.76 -8.22 7.81
CA GLU A 122 -2.58 -7.06 7.54
C GLU A 122 -1.87 -6.19 6.51
N ARG A 123 -2.63 -5.73 5.52
CA ARG A 123 -2.14 -4.89 4.43
C ARG A 123 -3.02 -3.66 4.30
N LEU A 124 -2.38 -2.53 4.04
CA LEU A 124 -2.99 -1.23 3.85
C LEU A 124 -2.52 -0.66 2.51
N VAL A 125 -3.47 -0.14 1.73
CA VAL A 125 -3.23 0.57 0.47
C VAL A 125 -3.85 1.96 0.57
N LEU A 126 -3.03 2.98 0.33
CA LEU A 126 -3.38 4.39 0.45
C LEU A 126 -3.21 5.08 -0.92
N PRO A 127 -4.24 5.78 -1.43
CA PRO A 127 -4.10 6.55 -2.66
C PRO A 127 -3.33 7.85 -2.41
N LEU A 128 -2.49 8.22 -3.36
CA LEU A 128 -1.85 9.54 -3.46
C LEU A 128 -2.24 10.18 -4.78
N PHE A 129 -2.54 11.48 -4.73
CA PHE A 129 -3.15 12.20 -5.84
C PHE A 129 -2.16 13.15 -6.53
N ASP A 130 -2.51 13.60 -7.73
CA ASP A 130 -1.91 14.77 -8.38
C ASP A 130 -2.75 16.04 -8.16
N ASP A 131 -2.34 17.13 -8.82
CA ASP A 131 -3.01 18.43 -8.79
C ASP A 131 -4.37 18.45 -9.49
N ARG A 132 -4.66 17.47 -10.34
CA ARG A 132 -5.97 17.26 -10.98
C ARG A 132 -6.89 16.39 -10.14
N GLY A 133 -6.37 15.85 -9.03
CA GLY A 133 -7.07 14.93 -8.17
C GLY A 133 -7.14 13.52 -8.74
N GLU A 134 -6.28 13.12 -9.67
CA GLU A 134 -6.19 11.72 -10.13
C GLU A 134 -5.26 10.92 -9.22
N VAL A 135 -5.56 9.63 -9.01
CA VAL A 135 -4.71 8.74 -8.22
C VAL A 135 -3.50 8.36 -9.07
N VAL A 136 -2.34 8.94 -8.77
CA VAL A 136 -1.10 8.72 -9.55
C VAL A 136 -0.11 7.79 -8.87
N LYS A 137 -0.24 7.59 -7.55
CA LYS A 137 0.59 6.64 -6.80
C LYS A 137 -0.23 5.90 -5.75
N LEU A 138 0.21 4.68 -5.45
CA LEU A 138 -0.29 3.89 -4.33
C LEU A 138 0.82 3.69 -3.31
N LEU A 139 0.53 4.03 -2.05
CA LEU A 139 1.38 3.75 -0.91
C LEU A 139 0.87 2.48 -0.22
N VAL A 140 1.67 1.43 -0.25
CA VAL A 140 1.30 0.10 0.18
C VAL A 140 2.19 -0.32 1.35
N SER A 141 1.60 -0.85 2.42
CA SER A 141 2.35 -1.43 3.53
C SER A 141 1.66 -2.68 4.05
N ALA A 142 2.45 -3.65 4.51
CA ALA A 142 1.92 -4.88 5.09
C ALA A 142 2.80 -5.37 6.24
N TYR A 143 2.15 -5.92 7.26
CA TYR A 143 2.80 -6.44 8.46
C TYR A 143 2.17 -7.77 8.86
N ARG A 144 3.00 -8.70 9.35
CA ARG A 144 2.54 -9.93 9.98
C ARG A 144 1.80 -9.59 11.27
N LEU A 145 0.63 -10.18 11.46
CA LEU A 145 -0.05 -10.19 12.75
C LEU A 145 0.52 -11.34 13.57
N THR A 146 1.44 -11.03 14.48
CA THR A 146 1.86 -12.00 15.49
C THR A 146 0.75 -12.11 16.54
N GLY A 147 0.41 -13.34 16.93
CA GLY A 147 -0.57 -13.57 17.99
C GLY A 147 -0.13 -12.86 19.27
N GLN A 148 -1.06 -12.08 19.82
CA GLN A 148 -1.02 -11.30 21.07
C GLN A 148 -0.35 -9.93 21.03
N GLN A 149 -1.16 -8.91 21.29
CA GLN A 149 -0.91 -8.04 22.45
C GLN A 149 -2.23 -7.88 23.24
N PRO A 150 -2.15 -7.85 24.58
CA PRO A 150 -3.28 -7.94 25.51
C PRO A 150 -4.26 -6.75 25.45
#